data_AF-A0AA88XFA9-F1
#
_entry.id   AF-A0AA88XFA9-F1
#
_cell.length_a   1.000
_cell.length_b   1.000
_cell.length_c   1.000
_cell.angle_alpha   90.00
_cell.angle_beta   90.00
_cell.angle_gamma   90.00
#
_symmetry.space_group_name_H-M   'P 1'
#
loop_
_entity.id
_entity.type
_entity.pdbx_description
1 polymer ?
#
loop_
_entity_poly.entity_id
_entity_poly.type
_entity_poly.pdbx_seq_one_letter_code
_entity_poly.pdbx_strand_id
1 'polypeptide(L)' 'METAVCLCCTSILQSIVFATTLNTETQGVLGITRGSQVITCDIKKDGLISYVRDTAKKTNQANRLEKAIAQ' A
#
# COMPACT_ATOMS: atom_id res chain seq x y z
N MET A 1 -13.15 -11.59 -9.52
CA MET A 1 -13.40 -11.72 -8.08
C MET A 1 -12.30 -10.98 -7.34
N GLU A 2 -12.58 -9.75 -6.93
CA GLU A 2 -11.68 -8.95 -6.10
C GLU A 2 -11.54 -9.63 -4.74
N THR A 3 -10.32 -9.75 -4.24
CA THR A 3 -10.07 -10.31 -2.92
C THR A 3 -9.59 -9.20 -2.01
N ALA A 4 -10.37 -8.86 -0.99
CA ALA A 4 -10.02 -7.89 0.06
C ALA A 4 -8.99 -8.49 1.04
N VAL A 5 -7.85 -8.93 0.52
CA VAL A 5 -6.77 -9.54 1.32
C VAL A 5 -5.82 -8.46 1.78
N CYS A 6 -5.57 -8.40 3.09
CA CYS A 6 -4.53 -7.56 3.66
C CYS A 6 -3.14 -8.02 3.17
N LEU A 7 -2.41 -7.15 2.46
CA LEU A 7 -1.07 -7.44 1.94
C LEU A 7 0.04 -7.00 2.89
N CYS A 8 -0.14 -5.86 3.56
CA CYS A 8 0.80 -5.29 4.52
C CYS A 8 0.02 -4.58 5.63
N CYS A 9 0.50 -4.69 6.87
CA CYS A 9 0.05 -3.89 8.00
C CYS A 9 1.29 -3.44 8.77
N THR A 10 1.53 -2.14 8.81
CA THR A 10 2.69 -1.56 9.52
C THR A 10 2.31 -0.21 10.09
N SER A 11 2.91 0.13 11.23
CA SER A 11 2.78 1.46 11.82
C SER A 11 3.82 2.39 11.19
N ILE A 12 3.35 3.43 10.50
CA ILE A 12 4.22 4.39 9.79
C ILE A 12 4.49 5.62 10.69
N LEU A 13 3.58 5.92 11.62
CA LEU A 13 3.67 7.08 12.49
C LEU A 13 2.89 6.87 13.80
N GLN A 14 3.32 7.56 14.86
CA GLN A 14 2.64 7.53 16.17
C GLN A 14 1.60 8.64 16.34
N SER A 15 1.62 9.66 15.48
CA SER A 15 0.64 10.76 15.47
C SER A 15 -0.74 10.31 14.96
N ILE A 16 -1.77 11.12 15.19
CA ILE A 16 -3.10 10.89 14.63
C ILE A 16 -3.16 11.54 13.25
N VAL A 17 -3.51 10.75 12.24
CA VAL A 17 -3.94 11.25 10.92
C VAL A 17 -5.44 11.54 11.01
N PHE A 18 -5.84 12.81 10.89
CA PHE A 18 -7.25 13.21 11.07
C PHE A 18 -7.99 13.44 9.76
N ALA A 19 -7.27 13.62 8.66
CA ALA A 19 -7.85 13.76 7.32
C ALA A 19 -6.98 12.99 6.32
N THR A 20 -7.62 12.36 5.34
CA THR A 20 -6.94 11.67 4.24
C THR A 20 -7.64 11.92 2.92
N THR A 21 -6.88 11.82 1.82
CA THR A 21 -7.41 11.86 0.45
C THR A 21 -6.59 10.96 -0.46
N LEU A 22 -7.10 10.67 -1.65
CA LEU A 22 -6.39 9.96 -2.70
C LEU A 22 -5.26 10.84 -3.26
N ASN A 23 -4.05 10.30 -3.37
CA ASN A 23 -2.99 10.91 -4.15
C ASN A 23 -3.16 10.53 -5.62
N THR A 24 -3.63 11.46 -6.46
CA THR A 24 -3.91 11.16 -7.88
C THR A 24 -2.66 10.91 -8.71
N GLU A 25 -1.49 11.39 -8.29
CA GLU A 25 -0.23 11.20 -9.01
C GLU A 25 0.31 9.78 -8.83
N THR A 26 0.30 9.27 -7.60
CA THR A 26 0.87 7.96 -7.24
C THR A 26 -0.18 6.85 -7.11
N GLN A 27 -1.46 7.20 -7.09
CA GLN A 27 -2.58 6.33 -6.70
C GLN A 27 -2.46 5.79 -5.26
N GLY A 28 -1.72 6.50 -4.39
CA GLY A 28 -1.57 6.22 -2.96
C GLY A 28 -2.49 7.06 -2.08
N VAL A 29 -2.15 7.18 -0.79
CA VAL A 29 -2.92 7.93 0.21
C VAL A 29 -2.14 9.14 0.70
N LEU A 30 -2.77 10.30 0.69
CA LEU A 30 -2.30 11.51 1.37
C LEU A 30 -2.99 11.62 2.74
N GLY A 31 -2.23 11.97 3.78
CA GLY A 31 -2.75 12.15 5.13
C GLY A 31 -2.25 13.44 5.77
N ILE A 32 -3.10 14.07 6.59
CA ILE A 32 -2.74 15.23 7.41
C ILE A 32 -2.70 14.80 8.88
N THR A 33 -1.55 14.98 9.52
CA THR A 33 -1.37 14.66 10.93
C THR A 33 -1.77 15.83 11.83
N ARG A 34 -2.08 15.55 13.10
CA ARG A 34 -2.37 16.59 14.11
C ARG A 34 -1.25 17.63 14.28
N GLY A 35 -0.02 17.29 13.90
CA GLY A 35 1.14 18.20 13.90
C GLY A 35 1.26 19.06 12.64
N SER A 36 0.22 19.13 11.81
CA SER A 36 0.23 19.84 10.52
C SER A 36 1.25 19.31 9.52
N GLN A 37 1.65 18.04 9.63
CA GLN A 37 2.49 17.38 8.65
C GLN A 37 1.63 16.69 7.59
N VAL A 38 1.99 16.87 6.32
CA VAL A 38 1.44 16.10 5.20
C VAL A 38 2.32 14.87 4.99
N ILE A 39 1.70 13.71 4.95
CA ILE A 39 2.36 12.43 4.70
C ILE A 39 1.76 11.75 3.46
N THR A 40 2.57 11.00 2.74
CA THR A 40 2.13 10.12 1.65
C THR A 40 2.42 8.67 2.00
N CYS A 41 1.51 7.77 1.64
CA CYS A 41 1.72 6.34 1.68
C CYS A 41 1.44 5.80 0.29
N ASP A 42 2.50 5.41 -0.41
CA ASP A 42 2.47 4.98 -1.79
C ASP A 42 2.96 3.55 -1.94
N ILE A 43 2.43 2.85 -2.93
CA ILE A 43 2.88 1.51 -3.29
C ILE A 43 4.11 1.65 -4.19
N LYS A 44 5.25 1.14 -3.71
CA LYS A 44 6.41 0.89 -4.58
C LYS A 44 6.09 -0.29 -5.49
N LYS A 45 5.69 0.03 -6.74
CA LYS A 45 5.37 -0.97 -7.77
C LYS A 45 6.53 -1.94 -7.93
N ASP A 46 7.74 -1.38 -8.03
CA ASP A 46 8.98 -2.13 -8.00
C ASP A 46 9.20 -2.71 -6.60
N GLY A 47 9.05 -4.04 -6.50
CA GLY A 47 9.25 -4.78 -5.26
C GLY A 47 7.98 -5.14 -4.49
N LEU A 48 6.79 -4.71 -4.91
CA LEU A 48 5.54 -5.17 -4.28
C LEU A 48 5.37 -6.69 -4.45
N ILE A 49 5.60 -7.22 -5.66
CA ILE A 49 5.43 -8.64 -5.94
C ILE A 49 6.42 -9.48 -5.13
N SER A 50 7.70 -9.07 -5.08
CA SER A 50 8.71 -9.75 -4.27
C SER A 50 8.40 -9.65 -2.79
N TYR A 51 7.91 -8.51 -2.28
CA TYR A 51 7.46 -8.40 -0.90
C TYR A 51 6.32 -9.38 -0.59
N VAL A 52 5.28 -9.43 -1.43
CA VAL A 52 4.13 -10.33 -1.20
C VAL A 52 4.55 -11.80 -1.27
N ARG A 53 5.48 -12.14 -2.17
CA ARG A 53 5.99 -13.50 -2.36
C ARG A 53 6.92 -13.93 -1.23
N ASP A 54 7.97 -13.16 -0.98
CA ASP A 54 9.12 -13.58 -0.18
C ASP A 54 9.01 -13.13 1.28
N THR A 55 8.41 -11.96 1.54
CA THR A 55 8.28 -11.41 2.89
C THR A 55 6.94 -11.77 3.52
N ALA A 56 5.84 -11.50 2.84
CA ALA A 56 4.49 -11.83 3.34
C ALA A 56 4.16 -13.32 3.18
N LYS A 57 4.98 -14.09 2.44
CA LYS A 57 4.81 -15.53 2.17
C LYS A 57 3.45 -15.87 1.55
N LYS A 58 2.92 -14.99 0.70
CA LYS A 58 1.61 -15.10 0.04
C LYS A 58 1.76 -15.36 -1.46
N THR A 59 2.45 -16.43 -1.81
CA THR A 59 2.79 -16.79 -3.21
C THR A 59 1.59 -16.79 -4.15
N ASN A 60 0.45 -17.34 -3.72
CA ASN A 60 -0.77 -17.35 -4.55
C ASN A 60 -1.29 -15.94 -4.86
N GLN A 61 -1.20 -15.01 -3.89
CA GLN A 61 -1.61 -13.63 -4.11
C GLN A 61 -0.59 -12.86 -4.94
N ALA A 62 0.72 -13.10 -4.73
CA ALA A 62 1.77 -12.55 -5.56
C ALA A 62 1.58 -12.93 -7.05
N ASN A 63 1.29 -14.20 -7.34
CA ASN A 63 1.08 -14.66 -8.71
C ASN A 63 -0.20 -14.08 -9.35
N ARG A 64 -1.26 -13.87 -8.56
CA ARG A 64 -2.48 -13.21 -9.03
C ARG A 64 -2.24 -11.72 -9.30
N LEU A 65 -1.51 -11.06 -8.41
CA LEU A 65 -1.13 -9.66 -8.53
C LEU A 65 -0.23 -9.43 -9.75
N GLU A 66 0.76 -10.30 -9.97
CA GLU A 66 1.64 -10.28 -11.15
C GLU A 66 0.84 -10.39 -12.46
N LYS A 67 -0.13 -11.29 -12.53
CA LYS A 67 -1.03 -11.40 -13.69
C LYS A 67 -1.91 -10.17 -13.89
N ALA A 68 -2.39 -9.55 -12.81
CA ALA A 68 -3.25 -8.37 -12.89
C ALA A 68 -2.50 -7.10 -13.29
N ILE A 69 -1.20 -7.01 -13.01
CA ILE A 69 -0.36 -5.85 -13.34
C ILE A 69 0.25 -5.97 -14.76
N ALA A 70 0.47 -7.20 -15.25
CA ALA A 70 1.04 -7.45 -16.58
C ALA A 70 0.02 -7.39 -17.73
N GLN A 71 -1.27 -7.23 -17.42
CA GLN A 71 -2.34 -6.97 -18.39
C GLN A 71 -2.49 -5.47 -18.63
#